data_AF-A0AAV7YYT9-F1
#
_entry.id   AF-A0AAV7YYT9-F1
#
_cell.length_a   1.000
_cell.length_b   1.000
_cell.length_c   1.000
_cell.angle_alpha   90.00
_cell.angle_beta   90.00
_cell.angle_gamma   90.00
#
_symmetry.space_group_name_H-M   'P 1'
#
loop_
_entity.id
_entity.type
_entity.pdbx_description
1 polymer ?
#
loop_
_entity_poly.entity_id
_entity_poly.type
_entity_poly.pdbx_seq_one_letter_code
_entity_poly.pdbx_strand_id
1 'polypeptide(L)'
;MRNPRICLTTIFCMPYQIAKNKSYVDQRECTICDCLCMPREYFTRQQIRSKYGFEQATLMDCIVTGPCLPCAVCQDAREIEERGILIR
;
A
#
# COMPACT_ATOMS: atom_id res chain seq x y z
N MET A 1 -16.86 3.02 -5.37
CA MET A 1 -16.71 2.46 -6.74
C MET A 1 -15.25 2.07 -6.94
N ARG A 2 -14.97 0.84 -7.36
CA ARG A 2 -13.60 0.28 -7.44
C ARG A 2 -12.81 1.00 -8.55
N ASN A 3 -11.82 1.82 -8.20
CA ASN A 3 -11.00 2.58 -9.16
C ASN A 3 -10.06 1.65 -9.96
N PRO A 4 -10.29 1.43 -11.28
CA PRO A 4 -9.49 0.48 -12.06
C PRO A 4 -8.05 0.97 -12.29
N ARG A 5 -7.80 2.28 -12.14
CA ARG A 5 -6.47 2.87 -12.31
C ARG A 5 -5.47 2.30 -11.32
N ILE A 6 -5.87 2.09 -10.06
CA ILE A 6 -5.00 1.50 -9.03
C ILE A 6 -4.57 0.08 -9.43
N CYS A 7 -5.48 -0.75 -9.95
CA CYS A 7 -5.12 -2.09 -10.43
C CYS A 7 -4.09 -2.02 -11.56
N LEU A 8 -4.35 -1.18 -12.56
CA LEU A 8 -3.47 -1.05 -13.72
C LEU A 8 -2.09 -0.54 -13.30
N THR A 9 -2.02 0.51 -12.48
CA THR A 9 -0.75 1.02 -11.97
C THR A 9 -0.03 0.00 -11.10
N THR A 10 -0.73 -0.80 -10.30
CA THR A 10 -0.10 -1.85 -9.50
C THR A 10 0.49 -2.97 -10.35
N ILE A 11 -0.18 -3.37 -11.44
CA ILE A 11 0.30 -4.44 -12.34
C ILE A 11 1.48 -3.96 -13.19
N PHE A 12 1.38 -2.76 -13.78
CA PHE A 12 2.38 -2.25 -14.71
C PHE A 12 3.51 -1.46 -14.04
N CYS A 13 3.32 -0.99 -12.80
CA CYS A 13 4.27 -0.15 -12.07
C CYS A 13 4.21 -0.41 -10.55
N MET A 14 4.31 -1.68 -10.15
CA MET A 14 4.26 -2.10 -8.74
C MET A 14 5.27 -1.35 -7.84
N PRO A 15 6.54 -1.12 -8.24
CA PRO A 15 7.51 -0.41 -7.39
C PRO A 15 7.05 0.99 -7.01
N TYR A 16 6.47 1.73 -7.96
CA TYR A 16 5.90 3.04 -7.71
C TYR A 16 4.71 2.98 -6.77
N GLN A 17 3.81 2.00 -6.94
CA GLN A 17 2.65 1.89 -6.07
C GLN A 17 3.03 1.54 -4.62
N ILE A 18 4.01 0.65 -4.43
CA ILE A 18 4.58 0.31 -3.12
C ILE A 18 5.22 1.55 -2.46
N ALA A 19 6.04 2.28 -3.21
CA ALA A 19 6.67 3.52 -2.76
C ALA A 19 5.62 4.58 -2.37
N LYS A 20 4.57 4.71 -3.18
CA LYS A 20 3.45 5.64 -2.95
C LYS A 20 2.65 5.27 -1.69
N ASN A 21 2.34 4.00 -1.49
CA ASN A 21 1.64 3.54 -0.28
C ASN A 21 2.48 3.86 0.97
N LYS A 22 3.79 3.56 0.94
CA LYS A 22 4.69 3.82 2.07
C LYS A 22 4.84 5.32 2.38
N SER A 23 5.10 6.14 1.36
CA SER A 23 5.24 7.59 1.52
C SER A 23 3.96 8.24 2.07
N TYR A 24 2.79 7.77 1.65
CA TYR A 24 1.51 8.22 2.20
C TYR A 24 1.36 7.89 3.70
N VAL A 25 1.73 6.68 4.09
CA VAL A 25 1.66 6.27 5.51
C VAL A 25 2.61 7.11 6.35
N ASP A 26 3.82 7.35 5.84
CA ASP A 26 4.86 8.20 6.43
C ASP A 26 4.54 9.70 6.42
N GLN A 27 3.45 10.13 5.77
CA GLN A 27 3.09 11.55 5.60
C GLN A 27 4.21 12.38 4.92
N ARG A 28 4.86 11.79 3.91
CA ARG A 28 5.94 12.44 3.14
C ARG A 28 5.70 12.32 1.63
N GLU A 29 6.45 13.10 0.85
CA GLU A 29 6.41 12.97 -0.60
C GLU A 29 7.09 11.68 -1.08
N CYS A 30 6.56 11.11 -2.17
CA CYS A 30 7.16 9.97 -2.85
C CYS A 30 8.28 10.45 -3.77
N THR A 31 9.51 9.99 -3.52
CA THR A 31 10.67 10.33 -4.34
C THR A 31 11.05 9.17 -5.26
N ILE A 32 11.90 9.43 -6.26
CA ILE A 32 12.41 8.38 -7.17
C ILE A 32 13.20 7.32 -6.39
N CYS A 33 13.92 7.72 -5.34
CA CYS A 33 14.68 6.80 -4.50
C CYS A 33 13.79 5.73 -3.84
N ASP A 34 12.54 6.06 -3.49
CA ASP A 34 11.59 5.12 -2.90
C ASP A 34 11.16 4.02 -3.88
N CYS A 35 11.10 4.35 -5.18
CA CYS A 35 10.78 3.39 -6.23
C CYS A 35 11.94 2.43 -6.51
N LEU A 36 13.18 2.88 -6.33
CA LEU A 36 14.40 2.08 -6.52
C LEU A 36 14.72 1.23 -5.28
N CYS A 37 14.53 1.78 -4.09
CA CYS A 37 14.70 1.10 -2.81
C CYS A 37 13.34 0.65 -2.27
N MET A 38 12.74 -0.34 -2.94
CA MET A 38 11.40 -0.82 -2.61
C MET A 38 11.26 -1.21 -1.13
N PRO A 39 10.39 -0.53 -0.35
CA PRO A 39 10.08 -0.95 1.00
C PRO A 39 9.34 -2.29 0.99
N ARG A 40 9.47 -3.06 2.06
CA ARG A 40 8.69 -4.31 2.19
C ARG A 40 7.24 -3.98 2.53
N GLU A 41 6.33 -4.34 1.62
CA GLU A 41 4.90 -4.01 1.75
C GLU A 41 4.28 -4.56 3.03
N TYR A 42 4.78 -5.69 3.56
CA TYR A 42 4.35 -6.22 4.85
C TYR A 42 4.37 -5.18 5.98
N PHE A 43 5.43 -4.36 6.07
CA PHE A 43 5.49 -3.31 7.10
C PHE A 43 4.55 -2.15 6.78
N THR A 44 4.46 -1.74 5.52
CA THR A 44 3.51 -0.72 5.06
C THR A 44 2.08 -1.10 5.45
N ARG A 45 1.70 -2.35 5.18
CA ARG A 45 0.38 -2.90 5.50
C ARG A 45 0.08 -2.88 6.99
N GLN A 46 1.02 -3.33 7.83
CA GLN A 46 0.84 -3.26 9.29
C GLN A 46 0.66 -1.82 9.79
N GLN A 47 1.39 -0.86 9.20
CA GLN A 47 1.24 0.56 9.54
C GLN A 47 -0.10 1.11 9.09
N ILE A 48 -0.60 0.74 7.89
CA ILE A 48 -1.95 1.09 7.42
C ILE A 48 -3.01 0.55 8.39
N ARG A 49 -2.87 -0.71 8.81
CA ARG A 49 -3.77 -1.33 9.78
C ARG A 49 -3.78 -0.59 11.11
N SER A 50 -2.61 -0.25 11.63
CA SER A 50 -2.47 0.55 12.84
C SER A 50 -3.07 1.95 12.69
N LYS A 51 -2.82 2.63 11.56
CA LYS A 51 -3.30 3.99 11.25
C LYS A 51 -4.83 4.08 11.17
N TYR A 52 -5.48 3.02 10.68
CA TYR A 52 -6.94 2.99 10.50
C TYR A 52 -7.69 2.13 11.54
N GLY A 53 -7.01 1.66 12.60
CA GLY A 53 -7.63 0.91 13.69
C GLY A 53 -8.08 -0.50 13.33
N PHE A 54 -7.44 -1.15 12.35
CA PHE A 54 -7.67 -2.54 12.01
C PHE A 54 -6.86 -3.48 12.92
N GLU A 55 -7.43 -4.64 13.27
CA GLU A 55 -6.73 -5.69 14.02
C GLU A 55 -5.46 -6.14 13.32
N GLN A 56 -4.34 -6.33 14.00
CA GLN A 56 -3.11 -6.82 13.35
C GLN A 56 -3.24 -8.31 13.00
N ALA A 57 -2.87 -8.67 11.77
CA ALA A 57 -2.99 -10.04 11.26
C ALA A 57 -1.66 -10.55 10.70
N THR A 58 -0.61 -10.51 11.53
CA THR A 58 0.81 -10.77 11.19
C THR A 58 1.02 -11.99 10.28
N LEU A 59 0.44 -13.15 10.62
CA LEU A 59 0.59 -14.38 9.83
C LEU A 59 -0.07 -14.23 8.45
N MET A 60 -1.29 -13.71 8.41
CA MET A 60 -2.04 -13.52 7.18
C MET A 60 -1.37 -12.48 6.29
N ASP A 61 -0.84 -11.41 6.86
CA ASP A 61 -0.11 -10.37 6.12
C ASP A 61 1.19 -10.93 5.52
N CYS A 62 1.91 -11.81 6.23
CA CYS A 62 3.06 -12.53 5.66
C CYS A 62 2.66 -13.40 4.45
N ILE A 63 1.56 -14.16 4.57
CA ILE A 63 1.08 -15.03 3.49
C ILE A 63 0.59 -14.20 2.30
N VAL A 64 -0.12 -13.11 2.54
CA VAL A 64 -0.70 -12.26 1.49
C VAL A 64 0.39 -11.47 0.75
N THR A 65 1.42 -10.99 1.45
CA THR A 65 2.54 -10.25 0.83
C THR A 65 3.57 -11.12 0.11
N GLY A 66 3.42 -12.45 0.13
CA GLY A 66 4.18 -13.37 -0.72
C GLY A 66 3.52 -13.60 -2.09
N PRO A 67 2.76 -14.70 -2.27
CA PRO A 67 2.10 -15.06 -3.55
C PRO A 67 1.14 -14.00 -4.11
N CYS A 68 0.55 -13.17 -3.26
CA CYS A 68 -0.49 -12.22 -3.64
C CYS A 68 -0.05 -10.75 -3.49
N LEU A 69 1.26 -10.48 -3.56
CA LEU A 69 1.81 -9.14 -3.35
C LEU A 69 1.11 -8.04 -4.19
N PRO A 70 0.85 -8.21 -5.51
CA PRO A 70 0.17 -7.17 -6.28
C PRO A 70 -1.25 -6.90 -5.77
N CYS A 71 -1.95 -7.93 -5.29
CA CYS A 71 -3.28 -7.78 -4.72
C CYS A 71 -3.22 -7.04 -3.37
N ALA A 72 -2.22 -7.35 -2.54
CA ALA A 72 -1.98 -6.68 -1.26
C ALA A 72 -1.73 -5.19 -1.45
N VAL A 73 -0.80 -4.83 -2.35
CA VAL A 73 -0.44 -3.44 -2.69
C VAL A 73 -1.64 -2.68 -3.25
N CYS A 74 -2.42 -3.31 -4.12
CA CYS A 74 -3.62 -2.71 -4.69
C CYS A 74 -4.71 -2.51 -3.62
N GLN A 75 -4.87 -3.45 -2.69
CA GLN A 75 -5.79 -3.31 -1.57
C GLN A 75 -5.39 -2.15 -0.66
N ASP A 76 -4.11 -2.07 -0.29
CA ASP A 76 -3.57 -1.02 0.57
C ASP A 76 -3.70 0.37 -0.08
N ALA A 77 -3.43 0.46 -1.38
CA ALA A 77 -3.62 1.69 -2.16
C ALA A 77 -5.08 2.16 -2.19
N ARG A 78 -6.04 1.23 -2.30
CA ARG A 78 -7.47 1.56 -2.26
C ARG A 78 -7.89 2.01 -0.88
N GLU A 79 -7.42 1.34 0.16
CA GLU A 79 -7.73 1.74 1.53
C GLU A 79 -7.21 3.15 1.82
N ILE A 80 -6.00 3.47 1.32
CA ILE A 80 -5.43 4.81 1.35
C ILE A 80 -6.27 5.80 0.55
N GLU A 81 -6.76 5.46 -0.64
CA GLU A 81 -7.61 6.37 -1.44
C GLU A 81 -8.97 6.60 -0.76
N GLU A 82 -9.67 5.53 -0.36
CA GLU A 82 -11.01 5.60 0.24
C GLU A 82 -10.99 6.34 1.59
N ARG A 83 -9.99 6.09 2.44
CA ARG A 83 -9.89 6.74 3.76
C ARG A 83 -9.07 8.01 3.76
N GLY A 84 -8.17 8.20 2.80
CA GLY A 84 -7.39 9.42 2.65
C GLY A 84 -8.20 10.59 2.13
N ILE A 85 -9.32 10.32 1.43
CA ILE A 85 -10.31 11.35 1.06
C ILE A 85 -11.05 11.90 2.29
N LEU A 86 -11.22 11.12 3.37
CA LEU A 86 -11.91 11.56 4.59
C LEU A 86 -11.10 12.53 5.47
N ILE A 87 -9.84 12.79 5.13
CA ILE A 87 -8.94 13.71 5.88
C ILE A 87 -8.61 14.96 5.05
N ARG A 88 -9.24 15.17 3.88
CA ARG A 88 -9.03 16.35 3.04
C ARG A 88 -10.24 17.28 3.02
#